data_AF-A0A944F8Q8-F1
#
_entry.id   AF-A0A944F8Q8-F1
#
_cell.length_a   1.000
_cell.length_b   1.000
_cell.length_c   1.000
_cell.angle_alpha   90.00
_cell.angle_beta   90.00
_cell.angle_gamma   90.00
#
_symmetry.space_group_name_H-M   'P 1'
#
loop_
_entity.id
_entity.type
_entity.pdbx_description
1 polymer ?
#
loop_
_entity_poly.entity_id
_entity_poly.type
_entity_poly.pdbx_seq_one_letter_code
_entity_poly.pdbx_strand_id
1 'polypeptide(L)'
;MGILGDSLDKAEASTFTRPLPKSAQAQMRFLVKHERGSTKAVAERLGTSQRTVERYLKGQFKRPRKDLAARLVAEVGKNWQPKVRDRAKKQAASTTGIVIETRARFGFTAAPGTTDDSRLRLITQHLPPAYASRLFDAQAASATEQQLQRIAAEGLQEEYFKDRGRRAPGLQVELTDIDYIELDYS
;
A
#
# COMPACT_ATOMS: atom_id res chain seq x y z
N MET A 1 7.72 10.83 2.26
CA MET A 1 7.27 9.43 2.31
C MET A 1 8.50 8.55 2.14
N GLY A 2 8.60 7.49 2.93
CA GLY A 2 9.71 6.53 2.87
C GLY A 2 9.23 5.16 2.38
N ILE A 3 10.16 4.20 2.31
CA ILE A 3 9.96 2.92 1.62
C ILE A 3 8.79 2.13 2.25
N LEU A 4 8.64 2.17 3.58
CA LEU A 4 7.57 1.44 4.26
C LEU A 4 6.20 2.08 4.05
N GLY A 5 6.12 3.41 4.12
CA GLY A 5 4.89 4.14 3.78
C GLY A 5 4.45 3.88 2.33
N ASP A 6 5.40 3.93 1.40
CA ASP A 6 5.13 3.63 -0.02
C ASP A 6 4.70 2.17 -0.23
N SER A 7 5.25 1.24 0.56
CA SER A 7 4.85 -0.17 0.53
C SER A 7 3.43 -0.39 1.05
N LEU A 8 3.00 0.32 2.10
CA LEU A 8 1.62 0.26 2.60
C LEU A 8 0.63 0.75 1.52
N ASP A 9 0.96 1.85 0.84
CA ASP A 9 0.14 2.39 -0.24
C ASP A 9 0.07 1.45 -1.44
N LYS A 10 1.18 0.77 -1.75
CA LYS A 10 1.23 -0.26 -2.79
C LYS A 10 0.41 -1.49 -2.42
N ALA A 11 0.47 -1.97 -1.17
CA ALA A 11 -0.33 -3.08 -0.67
C ALA A 11 -1.83 -2.77 -0.75
N GLU A 12 -2.21 -1.54 -0.39
CA GLU A 12 -3.58 -1.08 -0.55
C GLU A 12 -4.00 -1.04 -2.01
N ALA A 13 -3.12 -0.56 -2.89
CA ALA A 13 -3.39 -0.60 -4.32
C ALA A 13 -3.56 -2.04 -4.78
N SER A 14 -2.65 -2.96 -4.46
CA SER A 14 -2.63 -4.34 -5.00
C SER A 14 -3.81 -5.22 -4.60
N THR A 15 -4.59 -4.88 -3.57
CA THR A 15 -5.76 -5.65 -3.10
C THR A 15 -6.95 -5.69 -4.10
N PHE A 16 -6.72 -5.37 -5.37
CA PHE A 16 -7.72 -5.34 -6.42
C PHE A 16 -8.25 -6.75 -6.74
N THR A 17 -9.56 -6.95 -6.55
CA THR A 17 -10.23 -8.22 -6.91
C THR A 17 -10.77 -8.24 -8.35
N ARG A 18 -10.71 -7.12 -9.09
CA ARG A 18 -11.20 -7.04 -10.49
C ARG A 18 -10.31 -6.17 -11.37
N PRO A 19 -10.06 -6.58 -12.63
CA PRO A 19 -9.26 -5.79 -13.57
C PRO A 19 -9.92 -4.43 -13.80
N LEU A 20 -9.10 -3.38 -13.90
CA LEU A 20 -9.57 -2.06 -14.31
C LEU A 20 -10.31 -2.14 -15.65
N PRO A 21 -11.32 -1.27 -15.89
CA PRO A 21 -11.96 -1.18 -17.19
C PRO A 21 -10.90 -0.93 -18.26
N LYS A 22 -10.81 -1.83 -19.24
CA LYS A 22 -9.72 -1.80 -20.23
C LYS A 22 -9.91 -0.74 -21.32
N SER A 23 -11.15 -0.33 -21.59
CA SER A 23 -11.44 0.64 -22.65
C SER A 23 -11.54 2.07 -22.12
N ALA A 24 -11.02 3.03 -22.89
CA ALA A 24 -11.10 4.45 -22.54
C ALA A 24 -12.55 4.92 -22.36
N GLN A 25 -13.50 4.37 -23.13
CA GLN A 25 -14.92 4.68 -22.96
C GLN A 25 -15.46 4.18 -21.61
N ALA A 26 -15.12 2.96 -21.19
CA ALA A 26 -15.57 2.42 -19.91
C ALA A 26 -14.94 3.19 -18.73
N GLN A 27 -13.67 3.55 -18.85
CA GLN A 27 -12.96 4.41 -17.90
C GLN A 27 -13.60 5.80 -17.76
N MET A 28 -13.95 6.44 -18.88
CA MET A 28 -14.66 7.74 -18.88
C MET A 28 -16.04 7.62 -18.24
N ARG A 29 -16.82 6.58 -18.58
CA ARG A 29 -18.14 6.32 -17.95
C ARG A 29 -18.02 6.12 -16.45
N PHE A 30 -16.99 5.42 -16.00
CA PHE A 30 -16.72 5.20 -14.58
C PHE A 30 -16.46 6.52 -13.85
N LEU A 31 -15.56 7.37 -14.38
CA LEU A 31 -15.27 8.67 -13.77
C LEU A 31 -16.50 9.58 -13.76
N VAL A 32 -17.27 9.63 -14.85
CA VAL A 32 -18.51 10.43 -14.90
C VAL A 32 -19.52 9.94 -13.87
N LYS A 33 -19.68 8.63 -13.69
CA LYS A 33 -20.53 8.07 -12.64
C LYS A 33 -20.05 8.48 -11.24
N HIS A 34 -18.73 8.48 -11.01
CA HIS A 34 -18.14 8.90 -9.75
C HIS A 34 -18.37 10.40 -9.48
N GLU A 35 -18.28 11.24 -10.51
CA GLU A 35 -18.55 12.68 -10.47
C GLU A 35 -20.05 13.02 -10.59
N ARG A 36 -20.94 12.09 -10.22
CA ARG A 36 -22.41 12.27 -10.22
C ARG A 36 -22.97 12.76 -11.56
N GLY A 37 -22.34 12.37 -12.67
CA GLY A 37 -22.75 12.74 -14.03
C GLY A 37 -22.01 13.93 -14.63
N SER A 38 -21.12 14.62 -13.90
CA SER A 38 -20.45 15.82 -14.39
C SER A 38 -19.32 15.52 -15.38
N THR A 39 -19.55 15.76 -16.67
CA THR A 39 -18.50 15.66 -17.71
C THR A 39 -17.48 16.79 -17.61
N LYS A 40 -17.88 17.95 -17.08
CA LYS A 40 -17.00 19.10 -16.84
C LYS A 40 -15.94 18.78 -15.77
N ALA A 41 -16.35 18.23 -14.64
CA ALA A 41 -15.43 17.85 -13.56
C ALA A 41 -14.40 16.79 -14.03
N VAL A 42 -14.86 15.80 -14.79
CA VAL A 42 -13.97 14.78 -15.38
C VAL A 42 -12.98 15.40 -16.36
N ALA A 43 -13.41 16.40 -17.15
CA ALA A 43 -12.54 17.08 -18.10
C ALA A 43 -11.45 17.89 -17.39
N GLU A 44 -11.80 18.60 -16.31
CA GLU A 44 -10.86 19.33 -15.46
C GLU A 44 -9.82 18.38 -14.84
N ARG A 45 -10.27 17.26 -14.24
CA ARG A 45 -9.38 16.24 -13.66
C ARG A 45 -8.40 15.65 -14.69
N LEU A 46 -8.85 15.42 -15.92
CA LEU A 46 -8.03 14.85 -16.98
C LEU A 46 -7.18 15.89 -17.73
N GLY A 47 -7.41 17.18 -17.49
CA GLY A 47 -6.78 18.27 -18.23
C GLY A 47 -7.15 18.24 -19.72
N THR A 48 -8.43 18.02 -20.03
CA THR A 48 -8.96 17.97 -21.40
C THR A 48 -10.24 18.80 -21.55
N SER A 49 -10.77 18.89 -22.77
CA SER A 49 -12.05 19.58 -23.00
C SER A 49 -13.24 18.69 -22.63
N GLN A 50 -14.33 19.29 -22.13
CA GLN A 50 -15.59 18.58 -21.87
C GLN A 50 -16.09 17.85 -23.12
N ARG A 51 -15.93 18.46 -24.30
CA ARG A 51 -16.28 17.85 -25.58
C ARG A 51 -15.46 16.59 -25.88
N THR A 52 -14.19 16.54 -25.47
CA THR A 52 -13.36 15.33 -25.57
C THR A 52 -13.98 14.19 -24.77
N VAL A 53 -14.38 14.46 -23.52
CA VAL A 53 -15.02 13.47 -22.65
C VAL A 53 -16.31 12.94 -23.29
N GLU A 54 -17.19 13.83 -23.75
CA GLU A 54 -18.44 13.46 -24.41
C GLU A 54 -18.23 12.59 -25.67
N ARG A 55 -17.21 12.90 -26.48
CA ARG A 55 -16.88 12.10 -27.67
C ARG A 55 -16.44 10.69 -27.31
N TYR A 56 -15.71 10.49 -26.22
CA TYR A 56 -15.42 9.15 -25.71
C TYR A 56 -16.67 8.44 -25.19
N LEU A 57 -17.53 9.13 -24.43
CA LEU A 57 -18.77 8.54 -23.92
C LEU A 57 -19.68 8.06 -25.05
N LYS A 58 -19.78 8.84 -26.14
CA LYS A 58 -20.52 8.52 -27.37
C LYS A 58 -19.82 7.51 -28.27
N GLY A 59 -18.60 7.07 -27.95
CA GLY A 59 -17.83 6.09 -28.74
C GLY A 59 -17.24 6.64 -30.04
N GLN A 60 -17.29 7.96 -30.26
CA GLN A 60 -16.70 8.64 -31.41
C GLN A 60 -15.18 8.63 -31.32
N PHE A 61 -14.63 8.71 -30.10
CA PHE A 61 -13.22 8.44 -29.82
C PHE A 61 -13.06 7.10 -29.14
N LYS A 62 -12.04 6.34 -29.59
CA LYS A 62 -11.75 4.99 -29.09
C LYS A 62 -10.36 4.88 -28.45
N ARG A 63 -9.36 5.59 -29.01
CA ARG A 63 -7.95 5.48 -28.60
C ARG A 63 -7.42 6.84 -28.13
N PRO A 64 -7.23 7.04 -26.82
CA PRO A 64 -6.57 8.23 -26.31
C PRO A 64 -5.09 8.27 -26.68
N ARG A 65 -4.55 9.49 -26.81
CA ARG A 65 -3.11 9.72 -26.85
C ARG A 65 -2.48 9.21 -25.55
N LYS A 66 -1.18 8.85 -25.60
CA LYS A 66 -0.46 8.23 -24.47
C LYS A 66 -0.65 8.98 -23.15
N ASP A 67 -0.51 10.30 -23.15
CA ASP A 67 -0.62 11.10 -21.91
C ASP A 67 -2.03 11.06 -21.31
N LEU A 68 -3.06 11.19 -22.16
CA LEU A 68 -4.45 11.10 -21.71
C LEU A 68 -4.77 9.68 -21.23
N ALA A 69 -4.24 8.65 -21.90
CA ALA A 69 -4.41 7.27 -21.48
C ALA A 69 -3.82 7.04 -20.08
N ALA A 70 -2.61 7.53 -19.83
CA ALA A 70 -1.94 7.41 -18.53
C ALA A 70 -2.72 8.14 -17.42
N ARG A 71 -3.15 9.39 -17.66
CA ARG A 71 -3.98 10.15 -16.71
C ARG A 71 -5.30 9.45 -16.43
N LEU A 72 -5.95 8.92 -17.47
CA LEU A 72 -7.22 8.24 -17.34
C LEU A 72 -7.08 6.97 -16.47
N VAL A 73 -6.03 6.17 -16.69
CA VAL A 73 -5.74 4.99 -15.85
C VAL A 73 -5.45 5.41 -14.40
N ALA A 74 -4.65 6.46 -14.18
CA ALA A 74 -4.34 6.95 -12.85
C ALA A 74 -5.59 7.45 -12.10
N GLU A 75 -6.41 8.28 -12.73
CA GLU A 75 -7.64 8.83 -12.12
C GLU A 75 -8.67 7.73 -11.85
N VAL A 76 -8.85 6.79 -12.78
CA VAL A 76 -9.71 5.62 -12.52
C VAL A 76 -9.15 4.81 -11.35
N GLY A 77 -7.85 4.56 -11.32
CA GLY A 77 -7.19 3.80 -10.25
C GLY A 77 -7.33 4.43 -8.86
N LYS A 78 -7.42 5.76 -8.76
CA LYS A 78 -7.71 6.47 -7.49
C LYS A 78 -9.11 6.19 -6.97
N ASN A 79 -10.09 6.12 -7.87
CA ASN A 79 -11.51 5.93 -7.52
C ASN A 79 -11.97 4.46 -7.60
N TRP A 80 -11.12 3.57 -8.10
CA TRP A 80 -11.44 2.16 -8.31
C TRP A 80 -11.41 1.37 -7.00
N GLN A 81 -12.55 0.74 -6.68
CA GLN A 81 -12.74 -0.16 -5.53
C GLN A 81 -12.33 0.40 -4.13
N PRO A 82 -12.61 1.66 -3.77
CA PRO A 82 -12.21 2.23 -2.46
C PRO A 82 -12.83 1.47 -1.28
N LYS A 83 -14.07 1.00 -1.41
CA LYS A 83 -14.73 0.18 -0.38
C LYS A 83 -14.10 -1.20 -0.21
N VAL A 84 -13.50 -1.76 -1.26
CA VAL A 84 -12.80 -3.05 -1.17
C VAL A 84 -11.48 -2.86 -0.45
N ARG A 85 -10.75 -1.79 -0.77
CA ARG A 85 -9.51 -1.41 -0.07
C ARG A 85 -9.74 -1.13 1.41
N ASP A 86 -10.74 -0.30 1.73
CA ASP A 86 -11.13 -0.02 3.12
C ASP A 86 -11.56 -1.30 3.85
N ARG A 87 -12.31 -2.19 3.20
CA ARG A 87 -12.66 -3.49 3.77
C ARG A 87 -11.44 -4.38 4.01
N ALA A 88 -10.49 -4.43 3.08
CA ALA A 88 -9.29 -5.23 3.22
C ALA A 88 -8.38 -4.68 4.33
N LYS A 89 -8.20 -3.37 4.42
CA LYS A 89 -7.50 -2.73 5.56
C LYS A 89 -8.16 -3.09 6.88
N LYS A 90 -9.49 -2.99 6.97
CA LYS A 90 -10.24 -3.38 8.17
C LYS A 90 -10.09 -4.86 8.50
N GLN A 91 -10.13 -5.74 7.49
CA GLN A 91 -9.94 -7.18 7.67
C GLN A 91 -8.51 -7.48 8.17
N ALA A 92 -7.49 -6.91 7.54
CA ALA A 92 -6.09 -7.02 7.94
C ALA A 92 -5.87 -6.53 9.39
N ALA A 93 -6.42 -5.38 9.75
CA ALA A 93 -6.32 -4.82 11.11
C ALA A 93 -7.05 -5.63 12.19
N SER A 94 -8.08 -6.39 11.82
CA SER A 94 -8.95 -7.08 12.80
C SER A 94 -8.77 -8.59 12.87
N THR A 95 -8.39 -9.25 11.76
CA THR A 95 -8.49 -10.72 11.64
C THR A 95 -7.35 -11.35 10.88
N THR A 96 -6.96 -10.82 9.71
CA THR A 96 -6.02 -11.52 8.83
C THR A 96 -4.58 -11.12 9.05
N GLY A 97 -4.28 -9.87 9.44
CA GLY A 97 -2.90 -9.38 9.52
C GLY A 97 -2.35 -8.97 8.16
N ILE A 98 -1.03 -8.83 8.09
CA ILE A 98 -0.31 -8.48 6.85
C ILE A 98 0.90 -9.38 6.67
N VAL A 99 1.28 -9.66 5.43
CA VAL A 99 2.56 -10.30 5.12
C VAL A 99 3.57 -9.21 4.82
N ILE A 100 4.75 -9.29 5.45
CA ILE A 100 5.90 -8.45 5.19
C ILE A 100 6.98 -9.27 4.49
N GLU A 101 7.40 -8.82 3.32
CA GLU A 101 8.61 -9.30 2.66
C GLU A 101 9.63 -8.16 2.66
N THR A 102 10.81 -8.40 3.20
CA THR A 102 11.84 -7.36 3.26
C THR A 102 13.24 -7.94 3.17
N ARG A 103 14.10 -7.20 2.47
CA ARG A 103 15.54 -7.37 2.53
C ARG A 103 16.14 -6.14 3.19
N ALA A 104 16.69 -6.33 4.39
CA ALA A 104 17.20 -5.24 5.22
C ALA A 104 18.25 -5.75 6.19
N ARG A 105 18.99 -4.83 6.79
CA ARG A 105 19.93 -5.11 7.86
C ARG A 105 19.21 -5.11 9.20
N PHE A 106 19.45 -6.15 9.99
CA PHE A 106 18.85 -6.31 11.31
C PHE A 106 19.93 -6.16 12.38
N GLY A 107 19.79 -5.11 13.19
CA GLY A 107 20.58 -4.91 14.41
C GLY A 107 19.91 -5.60 15.60
N PHE A 108 20.71 -6.06 16.55
CA PHE A 108 20.22 -6.76 17.73
C PHE A 108 20.80 -6.18 19.00
N THR A 109 19.93 -5.88 19.95
CA THR A 109 20.32 -5.53 21.32
C THR A 109 19.72 -6.59 22.25
N ALA A 110 20.59 -7.35 22.94
CA ALA A 110 20.20 -8.19 24.06
C ALA A 110 20.66 -7.51 25.37
N ALA A 111 20.54 -8.19 26.53
CA ALA A 111 20.87 -7.67 27.86
C ALA A 111 22.13 -6.76 27.89
N PRO A 112 22.23 -5.79 28.84
CA PRO A 112 23.21 -4.70 28.78
C PRO A 112 24.63 -5.17 28.43
N GLY A 113 25.16 -4.74 27.30
CA GLY A 113 26.53 -5.03 26.86
C GLY A 113 26.69 -6.04 25.72
N THR A 114 25.60 -6.57 25.14
CA THR A 114 25.68 -7.46 23.96
C THR A 114 24.98 -6.83 22.74
N THR A 115 25.79 -6.35 21.79
CA THR A 115 25.35 -5.93 20.44
C THR A 115 25.86 -6.99 19.47
N ASP A 116 24.97 -7.76 18.84
CA ASP A 116 25.36 -8.64 17.72
C ASP A 116 25.59 -7.78 16.48
N ASP A 117 26.51 -8.23 15.62
CA ASP A 117 26.80 -7.54 14.38
C ASP A 117 25.57 -7.59 13.47
N SER A 118 25.23 -6.44 12.91
CA SER A 118 23.98 -6.24 12.18
C SER A 118 24.05 -6.97 10.83
N ARG A 119 23.09 -7.87 10.56
CA ARG A 119 23.14 -8.77 9.38
C ARG A 119 22.05 -8.47 8.37
N LEU A 120 22.42 -8.45 7.10
CA LEU A 120 21.48 -8.41 5.99
C LEU A 120 20.69 -9.72 5.94
N ARG A 121 19.36 -9.64 5.95
CA ARG A 121 18.47 -10.81 5.83
C ARG A 121 17.34 -10.50 4.87
N LEU A 122 16.93 -11.54 4.13
CA LEU A 122 15.66 -11.58 3.43
C LEU A 122 14.65 -12.32 4.33
N ILE A 123 13.55 -11.66 4.69
CA ILE A 123 12.51 -12.22 5.55
C ILE A 123 11.16 -12.02 4.89
N THR A 124 10.42 -13.11 4.75
CA THR A 124 8.99 -13.10 4.46
C THR A 124 8.27 -13.64 5.68
N GLN A 125 7.49 -12.80 6.35
CA GLN A 125 6.83 -13.16 7.60
C GLN A 125 5.40 -12.64 7.64
N HIS A 126 4.50 -13.40 8.25
CA HIS A 126 3.17 -12.91 8.59
C HIS A 126 3.22 -12.15 9.91
N LEU A 127 2.67 -10.93 9.91
CA LEU A 127 2.47 -10.11 11.10
C LEU A 127 0.99 -10.14 11.53
N PRO A 128 0.71 -10.42 12.81
CA PRO A 128 -0.65 -10.44 13.35
C PRO A 128 -1.43 -9.12 13.15
N PRO A 129 -2.78 -9.18 13.24
CA PRO A 129 -3.65 -8.01 13.10
C PRO A 129 -3.29 -6.80 13.96
N ALA A 130 -2.74 -7.04 15.16
CA ALA A 130 -2.31 -5.97 16.07
C ALA A 130 -1.22 -5.06 15.45
N TYR A 131 -0.28 -5.62 14.68
CA TYR A 131 0.74 -4.84 13.98
C TYR A 131 0.19 -4.16 12.74
N ALA A 132 -0.72 -4.83 12.01
CA ALA A 132 -1.42 -4.23 10.88
C ALA A 132 -2.20 -2.98 11.31
N SER A 133 -2.99 -3.07 12.39
CA SER A 133 -3.72 -1.93 12.95
C SER A 133 -2.77 -0.79 13.30
N ARG A 134 -1.70 -1.06 14.06
CA ARG A 134 -0.72 -0.04 14.48
C ARG A 134 -0.06 0.66 13.29
N LEU A 135 0.27 -0.08 12.23
CA LEU A 135 0.85 0.50 11.00
C LEU A 135 -0.15 1.41 10.30
N PHE A 136 -1.41 0.99 10.16
CA PHE A 136 -2.44 1.82 9.54
C PHE A 136 -2.77 3.07 10.38
N ASP A 137 -2.86 2.92 11.71
CA ASP A 137 -3.12 4.03 12.62
C ASP A 137 -1.96 5.06 12.58
N ALA A 138 -0.71 4.58 12.57
CA ALA A 138 0.46 5.43 12.43
C ALA A 138 0.48 6.14 11.06
N GLN A 139 0.18 5.43 9.97
CA GLN A 139 0.09 6.03 8.64
C GLN A 139 -1.00 7.11 8.58
N ALA A 140 -2.19 6.84 9.13
CA ALA A 140 -3.29 7.78 9.19
C ALA A 140 -2.94 9.02 10.04
N ALA A 141 -2.14 8.85 11.09
CA ALA A 141 -1.59 9.93 11.91
C ALA A 141 -0.39 10.66 11.27
N SER A 142 -0.05 10.37 10.01
CA SER A 142 1.12 10.93 9.30
C SER A 142 2.43 10.71 10.04
N ALA A 143 2.59 9.54 10.65
CA ALA A 143 3.82 9.12 11.33
C ALA A 143 5.04 9.17 10.39
N THR A 144 6.21 9.38 10.98
CA THR A 144 7.48 9.35 10.24
C THR A 144 7.80 7.94 9.78
N GLU A 145 8.62 7.83 8.75
CA GLU A 145 9.13 6.55 8.26
C GLU A 145 9.78 5.71 9.39
N GLN A 146 10.55 6.37 10.26
CA GLN A 146 11.18 5.72 11.43
C GLN A 146 10.15 5.17 12.44
N GLN A 147 8.99 5.82 12.58
CA GLN A 147 7.92 5.30 13.43
C GLN A 147 7.31 4.03 12.82
N LEU A 148 7.05 4.04 11.51
CA LEU A 148 6.55 2.85 10.81
C LEU A 148 7.57 1.70 10.88
N GLN A 149 8.86 1.99 10.66
CA GLN A 149 9.94 1.00 10.72
C GLN A 149 10.06 0.37 12.09
N ARG A 150 9.89 1.14 13.17
CA ARG A 150 9.87 0.59 14.54
C ARG A 150 8.73 -0.39 14.76
N ILE A 151 7.53 -0.09 14.25
CA ILE A 151 6.38 -1.00 14.37
C ILE A 151 6.63 -2.29 13.57
N ALA A 152 7.18 -2.18 12.36
CA ALA A 152 7.54 -3.35 11.53
C ALA A 152 8.66 -4.19 12.17
N ALA A 153 9.71 -3.55 12.71
CA ALA A 153 10.81 -4.20 13.40
C ALA A 153 10.34 -4.94 14.65
N GLU A 154 9.43 -4.33 15.44
CA GLU A 154 8.82 -4.97 16.59
C GLU A 154 7.97 -6.19 16.19
N GLY A 155 7.21 -6.11 15.09
CA GLY A 155 6.47 -7.25 14.56
C GLY A 155 7.38 -8.41 14.15
N LEU A 156 8.45 -8.10 13.40
CA LEU A 156 9.45 -9.10 13.00
C LEU A 156 10.22 -9.67 14.20
N GLN A 157 10.51 -8.84 15.20
CA GLN A 157 11.11 -9.26 16.46
C GLN A 157 10.27 -10.34 17.13
N GLU A 158 8.99 -10.09 17.36
CA GLU A 158 8.13 -11.02 18.08
C GLU A 158 7.82 -12.27 17.26
N GLU A 159 7.49 -12.13 15.98
CA GLU A 159 7.04 -13.25 15.15
C GLU A 159 8.20 -14.11 14.62
N TYR A 160 9.27 -13.50 14.12
CA TYR A 160 10.35 -14.23 13.45
C TYR A 160 11.54 -14.50 14.37
N PHE A 161 12.04 -13.47 15.07
CA PHE A 161 13.26 -13.60 15.86
C PHE A 161 13.03 -14.26 17.22
N LYS A 162 11.94 -13.92 17.90
CA LYS A 162 11.52 -14.56 19.16
C LYS A 162 10.66 -15.79 18.96
N ASP A 163 10.27 -16.07 17.71
CA ASP A 163 9.46 -17.23 17.36
C ASP A 163 8.17 -17.30 18.22
N ARG A 164 7.46 -16.17 18.31
CA ARG A 164 6.27 -15.97 19.16
C ARG A 164 6.54 -16.19 20.63
N GLY A 165 7.69 -15.70 21.11
CA GLY A 165 8.13 -15.81 22.50
C GLY A 165 8.73 -17.16 22.89
N ARG A 166 8.91 -18.10 21.94
CA ARG A 166 9.56 -19.39 22.21
C ARG A 166 11.07 -19.29 22.40
N ARG A 167 11.71 -18.22 21.91
CA ARG A 167 13.16 -18.00 22.04
C ARG A 167 13.52 -16.52 22.20
N ALA A 168 14.80 -16.29 22.49
CA ALA A 168 15.42 -14.95 22.54
C ALA A 168 14.65 -13.93 23.42
N PRO A 169 14.33 -14.28 24.69
CA PRO A 169 13.63 -13.36 25.58
C PRO A 169 14.44 -12.08 25.77
N GLY A 170 13.75 -10.93 25.72
CA GLY A 170 14.38 -9.62 25.85
C GLY A 170 15.15 -9.12 24.61
N LEU A 171 15.21 -9.89 23.52
CA LEU A 171 15.81 -9.45 22.27
C LEU A 171 15.07 -8.22 21.72
N GLN A 172 15.82 -7.18 21.39
CA GLN A 172 15.35 -6.01 20.65
C GLN A 172 15.93 -6.04 19.23
N VAL A 173 15.08 -5.81 18.23
CA VAL A 173 15.48 -5.80 16.81
C VAL A 173 15.29 -4.41 16.25
N GLU A 174 16.30 -3.95 15.53
CA GLU A 174 16.25 -2.71 14.76
C GLU A 174 16.38 -3.03 13.27
N LEU A 175 15.59 -2.32 12.47
CA LEU A 175 15.57 -2.43 11.01
C LEU A 175 16.32 -1.24 10.41
N THR A 176 17.43 -1.51 9.72
CA THR A 176 18.27 -0.50 9.05
C THR A 176 18.61 -0.95 7.63
N ASP A 177 19.19 -0.05 6.82
CA ASP A 177 19.63 -0.34 5.44
C ASP A 177 18.62 -1.18 4.63
N ILE A 178 17.38 -0.69 4.53
CA ILE A 178 16.30 -1.40 3.83
C ILE A 178 16.55 -1.32 2.33
N ASP A 179 16.90 -2.44 1.71
CA ASP A 179 17.02 -2.56 0.25
C ASP A 179 15.61 -2.47 -0.37
N TYR A 180 14.68 -3.26 0.18
CA TYR A 180 13.26 -3.19 -0.17
C TYR A 180 12.37 -3.71 0.95
N ILE A 181 11.12 -3.26 0.90
CA ILE A 181 10.02 -3.82 1.70
C ILE A 181 8.75 -3.84 0.86
N GLU A 182 8.06 -4.96 0.90
CA GLU A 182 6.78 -5.22 0.27
C GLU A 182 5.80 -5.70 1.33
N LEU A 183 4.56 -5.25 1.22
CA LEU A 183 3.47 -5.59 2.13
C LEU A 183 2.31 -6.12 1.32
N ASP A 184 1.63 -7.12 1.86
CA ASP A 184 0.42 -7.70 1.28
C ASP A 184 -0.66 -7.90 2.34
N TYR A 185 -1.92 -7.70 1.95
CA TYR A 185 -3.07 -7.88 2.82
C TYR A 185 -3.56 -9.32 2.67
N SER A 186 -3.25 -10.15 3.68
CA SER A 186 -3.76 -11.52 3.80
C SER A 186 -5.30 -11.61 3.89
#